data_AF-A0A978VAJ8-F1
#
_entry.id   AF-A0A978VAJ8-F1
#
_cell.length_a   1.000
_cell.length_b   1.000
_cell.length_c   1.000
_cell.angle_alpha   90.00
_cell.angle_beta   90.00
_cell.angle_gamma   90.00
#
_symmetry.space_group_name_H-M   'P 1'
#
loop_
_entity.id
_entity.type
_entity.pdbx_description
1 polymer ?
#
loop_
_entity_poly.entity_id
_entity_poly.type
_entity_poly.pdbx_seq_one_letter_code
_entity_poly.pdbx_strand_id
1 'polypeptide(L)'
;MMSSLLKEIRPIIKILSKNSKFSLKFTPISQPIQSCLNPCSKYLQIQNPLRVLQFCAFSANSSKFPEYEMPSVTWGVVQGRKEKLVSKVIICDFLKSLGIVPDELENLELPSAVEVMRERVEFLQKLGLSIDDINEYPLMLGCSVRKNMIPVLGYLEKIGIQRSKLGEFVRNYPQVLHASVVVELAPVIKFLRGLDVEKQDIGYVLQKYPELLGFKLEGTMSTSVAYLVSIGVNPRDIGPMVTQYPYFLGMRVGTMIKPLVDYLVSLGLPKKILARMLEKRAYILGYDLEETVKPNVDCLISFGIRKEELPLVIAQYPQILGLPLKAKLSSQQYFFNLKLKIDPEGFAQVIAKMPQIVSLHQHVIMKPVDFLLGRGIPSADVAKMVVKCPQLVALRVELMKNSYYYFKSEMGRPLKELVEFPEYFTYSLESRIKPRYQRLQSKGIRYSLNWFLNCSDQRFQERLEGDFIETETTGPTFCMGGKLHLPSSEILSDEEEESDNEVLYRRTVSL
;
A
#
# COMPACT_ATOMS: atom_id res chain seq x y z
N MET A 1 35.11 -32.70 -38.77
CA MET A 1 33.96 -33.35 -38.10
C MET A 1 32.85 -32.33 -37.86
N MET A 2 32.20 -31.87 -38.92
CA MET A 2 31.04 -30.97 -38.91
C MET A 2 30.04 -31.41 -39.98
N SER A 3 29.59 -32.67 -39.93
CA SER A 3 28.70 -33.21 -40.98
C SER A 3 27.82 -34.39 -40.56
N SER A 4 27.47 -34.53 -39.28
CA SER A 4 26.62 -35.66 -38.85
C SER A 4 25.49 -35.34 -37.85
N LEU A 5 25.14 -34.07 -37.63
CA LEU A 5 24.00 -33.71 -36.75
C LEU A 5 22.94 -32.80 -37.41
N LEU A 6 23.03 -32.56 -38.72
CA LEU A 6 22.06 -31.77 -39.49
C LEU A 6 21.13 -32.60 -40.39
N LYS A 7 21.00 -33.92 -40.14
CA LYS A 7 20.17 -34.82 -40.95
C LYS A 7 18.85 -35.29 -40.32
N GLU A 8 18.45 -34.79 -39.13
CA GLU A 8 17.22 -35.27 -38.46
C GLU A 8 16.09 -34.25 -38.24
N ILE A 9 16.18 -33.00 -38.74
CA ILE A 9 15.09 -32.00 -38.55
C ILE A 9 14.54 -31.49 -39.90
N ARG A 10 14.34 -32.39 -40.87
CA ARG A 10 13.83 -32.00 -42.20
C ARG A 10 12.52 -32.66 -42.72
N PRO A 11 11.78 -33.52 -41.98
CA PRO A 11 10.44 -33.94 -42.44
C PRO A 11 9.23 -33.53 -41.57
N ILE A 12 9.35 -32.71 -40.52
CA ILE A 12 8.18 -32.35 -39.67
C ILE A 12 7.49 -31.04 -40.10
N ILE A 13 8.14 -30.19 -40.90
CA ILE A 13 7.58 -28.90 -41.37
C ILE A 13 6.68 -29.04 -42.61
N LYS A 14 6.44 -30.26 -43.12
CA LYS A 14 5.64 -30.49 -44.34
C LYS A 14 4.22 -31.09 -44.11
N ILE A 15 3.75 -31.18 -42.87
CA ILE A 15 2.42 -31.73 -42.52
C ILE A 15 1.43 -30.66 -42.01
N LEU A 16 1.83 -29.38 -41.87
CA LEU A 16 0.97 -28.31 -41.36
C LEU A 16 0.54 -27.24 -42.38
N SER A 17 0.72 -27.48 -43.68
CA SER A 17 0.15 -26.62 -44.71
C SER A 17 -0.51 -27.44 -45.82
N LYS A 18 -1.75 -27.89 -45.58
CA LYS A 18 -2.81 -28.16 -46.56
C LYS A 18 -3.86 -29.08 -45.92
N ASN A 19 -4.95 -28.52 -45.40
CA ASN A 19 -6.30 -28.88 -45.82
C ASN A 19 -7.34 -28.01 -45.11
N SER A 20 -8.13 -27.36 -45.96
CA SER A 20 -9.17 -26.39 -45.67
C SER A 20 -10.55 -27.03 -45.49
N LYS A 21 -11.39 -26.36 -44.70
CA LYS A 21 -12.88 -26.34 -44.75
C LYS A 21 -13.61 -27.67 -44.49
N PHE A 22 -14.31 -27.75 -43.35
CA PHE A 22 -15.66 -28.35 -43.27
C PHE A 22 -16.43 -27.75 -42.09
N SER A 23 -17.61 -27.19 -42.38
CA SER A 23 -18.62 -26.78 -41.40
C SER A 23 -19.53 -27.96 -41.06
N LEU A 24 -19.84 -28.20 -39.79
CA LEU A 24 -21.02 -28.98 -39.41
C LEU A 24 -21.64 -28.39 -38.13
N LYS A 25 -22.95 -28.13 -38.26
CA LYS A 25 -23.89 -27.67 -37.24
C LYS A 25 -24.08 -28.76 -36.18
N PHE A 26 -24.20 -28.38 -34.90
CA PHE A 26 -24.92 -29.18 -33.91
C PHE A 26 -25.78 -28.29 -33.02
N THR A 27 -27.07 -28.58 -33.08
CA THR A 27 -28.16 -28.15 -32.19
C THR A 27 -28.03 -28.79 -30.81
N PRO A 28 -28.41 -28.11 -29.70
CA PRO A 28 -28.42 -28.70 -28.37
C PRO A 28 -29.75 -29.41 -28.08
N ILE A 29 -29.66 -30.59 -27.47
CA ILE A 29 -30.78 -31.29 -26.83
C ILE A 29 -30.71 -30.98 -25.33
N SER A 30 -31.85 -30.61 -24.79
CA SER A 30 -32.15 -30.17 -23.43
C SER A 30 -32.54 -31.33 -22.52
N GLN A 31 -32.09 -31.32 -21.25
CA GLN A 31 -32.90 -31.39 -20.00
C GLN A 31 -32.03 -31.69 -18.74
N PRO A 32 -32.52 -31.37 -17.51
CA PRO A 32 -31.77 -30.55 -16.56
C PRO A 32 -31.14 -31.32 -15.39
N ILE A 33 -30.03 -30.79 -14.86
CA ILE A 33 -29.56 -31.07 -13.51
C ILE A 33 -29.40 -29.74 -12.77
N GLN A 34 -30.08 -29.68 -11.64
CA GLN A 34 -30.26 -28.56 -10.73
C GLN A 34 -28.97 -28.27 -9.96
N SER A 35 -28.39 -27.08 -10.09
CA SER A 35 -27.40 -26.57 -9.13
C SER A 35 -27.40 -25.03 -9.11
N CYS A 36 -27.55 -24.47 -7.91
CA CYS A 36 -27.55 -23.04 -7.64
C CYS A 36 -26.12 -22.48 -7.79
N LEU A 37 -25.92 -21.54 -8.71
CA LEU A 37 -24.65 -20.82 -8.87
C LEU A 37 -24.88 -19.30 -8.80
N ASN A 38 -24.26 -18.69 -7.78
CA ASN A 38 -24.11 -17.25 -7.58
C ASN A 38 -23.29 -16.61 -8.72
N PRO A 39 -23.80 -15.56 -9.40
CA PRO A 39 -23.03 -14.84 -10.42
C PRO A 39 -22.29 -13.64 -9.81
N CYS A 40 -21.25 -13.86 -8.99
CA CYS A 40 -20.37 -12.79 -8.51
C CYS A 40 -18.89 -13.22 -8.50
N SER A 41 -18.33 -13.58 -9.66
CA SER A 41 -16.90 -13.98 -9.74
C SER A 41 -16.12 -13.39 -10.92
N LYS A 42 -16.62 -12.36 -11.61
CA LYS A 42 -15.93 -11.83 -12.82
C LYS A 42 -15.22 -10.48 -12.67
N TYR A 43 -15.33 -9.79 -11.55
CA TYR A 43 -14.68 -8.48 -11.36
C TYR A 43 -13.59 -8.55 -10.29
N LEU A 44 -12.43 -9.10 -10.68
CA LEU A 44 -11.16 -8.88 -9.99
C LEU A 44 -10.06 -8.77 -11.05
N GLN A 45 -9.97 -7.59 -11.68
CA GLN A 45 -8.74 -7.13 -12.32
C GLN A 45 -8.46 -5.72 -11.81
N ILE A 46 -7.54 -5.63 -10.85
CA ILE A 46 -7.04 -4.38 -10.29
C ILE A 46 -6.13 -3.74 -11.34
N GLN A 47 -6.58 -2.62 -11.94
CA GLN A 47 -5.70 -1.74 -12.71
C GLN A 47 -5.25 -0.55 -11.86
N ASN A 48 -3.94 -0.29 -11.90
CA ASN A 48 -3.22 0.78 -11.21
C ASN A 48 -3.79 2.19 -11.51
N PRO A 49 -4.06 3.05 -10.50
CA PRO A 49 -4.43 4.44 -10.73
C PRO A 49 -3.21 5.36 -10.55
N LEU A 50 -2.56 5.72 -11.65
CA LEU A 50 -1.69 6.91 -11.74
C LEU A 50 -2.00 7.63 -13.05
N ARG A 51 -2.98 8.54 -13.05
CA ARG A 51 -3.09 9.60 -14.08
C ARG A 51 -3.64 10.90 -13.50
N VAL A 52 -3.01 11.97 -13.96
CA VAL A 52 -3.00 13.35 -13.48
C VAL A 52 -4.32 14.06 -13.80
N LEU A 53 -4.83 14.81 -12.82
CA LEU A 53 -6.03 15.65 -12.90
C LEU A 53 -5.75 16.95 -13.66
N GLN A 54 -6.67 17.34 -14.53
CA GLN A 54 -6.75 18.70 -15.08
C GLN A 54 -8.05 19.34 -14.58
N PHE A 55 -7.90 20.47 -13.88
CA PHE A 55 -8.97 21.23 -13.24
C PHE A 55 -9.83 21.98 -14.28
N CYS A 56 -11.15 21.93 -14.11
CA CYS A 56 -12.06 23.00 -14.53
C CYS A 56 -12.90 23.44 -13.32
N ALA A 57 -12.82 24.71 -12.98
CA ALA A 57 -13.59 25.35 -11.93
C ALA A 57 -14.95 25.78 -12.46
N PHE A 58 -16.06 25.53 -11.75
CA PHE A 58 -17.25 26.40 -11.83
C PHE A 58 -18.16 26.33 -10.61
N SER A 59 -18.43 27.55 -10.12
CA SER A 59 -19.61 28.14 -9.48
C SER A 59 -20.51 27.30 -8.56
N ALA A 60 -20.52 27.70 -7.28
CA ALA A 60 -21.46 27.26 -6.27
C ALA A 60 -22.82 27.96 -6.47
N ASN A 61 -23.87 27.18 -6.73
CA ASN A 61 -25.25 27.62 -6.51
C ASN A 61 -25.97 26.61 -5.63
N SER A 62 -26.44 27.08 -4.48
CA SER A 62 -27.26 26.34 -3.53
C SER A 62 -28.67 26.16 -4.06
N SER A 63 -28.98 25.02 -4.68
CA SER A 63 -30.36 24.65 -4.97
C SER A 63 -30.83 23.55 -4.01
N LYS A 64 -31.79 23.90 -3.16
CA LYS A 64 -32.63 22.93 -2.45
C LYS A 64 -33.33 22.05 -3.49
N PHE A 65 -33.64 20.80 -3.13
CA PHE A 65 -34.43 19.89 -3.97
C PHE A 65 -35.74 20.59 -4.43
N PRO A 66 -36.20 20.38 -5.67
CA PRO A 66 -37.42 21.00 -6.16
C PRO A 66 -38.63 20.52 -5.33
N GLU A 67 -39.43 21.48 -4.88
CA GLU A 67 -40.70 21.27 -4.19
C GLU A 67 -41.71 20.68 -5.18
N TYR A 68 -42.41 19.62 -4.75
CA TYR A 68 -43.25 18.77 -5.60
C TYR A 68 -44.73 19.14 -5.48
N GLU A 69 -45.40 19.33 -6.63
CA GLU A 69 -46.85 19.37 -6.72
C GLU A 69 -47.45 17.97 -6.95
N MET A 70 -48.55 17.69 -6.26
CA MET A 70 -49.16 16.37 -6.11
C MET A 70 -50.08 16.01 -7.29
N PRO A 71 -49.80 14.96 -8.09
CA PRO A 71 -50.75 14.38 -9.02
C PRO A 71 -51.66 13.37 -8.32
N SER A 72 -52.86 13.22 -8.88
CA SER A 72 -53.99 12.47 -8.35
C SER A 72 -53.73 10.97 -8.20
N VAL A 73 -54.15 10.42 -7.06
CA VAL A 73 -54.06 9.00 -6.71
C VAL A 73 -55.13 8.22 -7.49
N THR A 74 -54.73 7.46 -8.51
CA THR A 74 -55.58 6.42 -9.10
C THR A 74 -55.30 5.09 -8.43
N TRP A 75 -56.32 4.53 -7.77
CA TRP A 75 -56.27 3.18 -7.21
C TRP A 75 -56.04 2.17 -8.35
N GLY A 76 -54.93 1.44 -8.29
CA GLY A 76 -54.53 0.50 -9.33
C GLY A 76 -55.52 -0.65 -9.47
N VAL A 77 -56.06 -0.82 -10.68
CA VAL A 77 -56.81 -2.02 -11.09
C VAL A 77 -55.84 -3.21 -11.09
N VAL A 78 -56.23 -4.32 -10.46
CA VAL A 78 -55.43 -5.56 -10.47
C VAL A 78 -55.43 -6.12 -11.89
N GLN A 79 -54.35 -5.84 -12.64
CA GLN A 79 -54.20 -6.27 -14.02
C GLN A 79 -54.06 -7.80 -14.15
N GLY A 80 -54.76 -8.36 -15.14
CA GLY A 80 -54.67 -9.78 -15.47
C GLY A 80 -53.30 -10.17 -16.04
N ARG A 81 -52.95 -11.48 -16.02
CA ARG A 81 -51.66 -12.00 -16.53
C ARG A 81 -51.35 -11.55 -17.97
N LYS A 82 -52.37 -11.41 -18.82
CA LYS A 82 -52.22 -10.96 -20.22
C LYS A 82 -51.88 -9.48 -20.32
N GLU A 83 -52.50 -8.62 -19.52
CA GLU A 83 -52.25 -7.17 -19.51
C GLU A 83 -50.83 -6.85 -19.02
N LYS A 84 -50.34 -7.58 -18.02
CA LYS A 84 -48.95 -7.47 -17.55
C LYS A 84 -47.92 -7.81 -18.63
N LEU A 85 -48.18 -8.82 -19.45
CA LEU A 85 -47.31 -9.17 -20.58
C LEU A 85 -47.28 -8.07 -21.63
N VAL A 86 -48.44 -7.48 -21.97
CA VAL A 86 -48.53 -6.37 -22.92
C VAL A 86 -47.76 -5.15 -22.41
N SER A 87 -47.99 -4.73 -21.17
CA SER A 87 -47.26 -3.62 -20.54
C SER A 87 -45.74 -3.85 -20.56
N LYS A 88 -45.29 -5.08 -20.33
CA LYS A 88 -43.88 -5.43 -20.34
C LYS A 88 -43.25 -5.31 -21.72
N VAL A 89 -43.93 -5.76 -22.78
CA VAL A 89 -43.45 -5.60 -24.16
C VAL A 89 -43.30 -4.13 -24.52
N ILE A 90 -44.30 -3.31 -24.20
CA ILE A 90 -44.27 -1.85 -24.46
C ILE A 90 -43.07 -1.20 -23.75
N ILE A 91 -42.77 -1.61 -22.52
CA ILE A 91 -41.64 -1.08 -21.77
C ILE A 91 -40.31 -1.54 -22.37
N CYS A 92 -40.19 -2.80 -22.77
CA CYS A 92 -38.99 -3.29 -23.44
C CYS A 92 -38.74 -2.54 -24.76
N ASP A 93 -39.77 -2.26 -25.54
CA ASP A 93 -39.65 -1.50 -26.79
C ASP A 93 -39.24 -0.05 -26.52
N PHE A 94 -39.81 0.57 -25.49
CA PHE A 94 -39.38 1.89 -25.02
C PHE A 94 -37.90 1.91 -24.63
N LEU A 95 -37.45 0.95 -23.80
CA LEU A 95 -36.06 0.85 -23.39
C LEU A 95 -35.12 0.66 -24.59
N LYS A 96 -35.49 -0.20 -25.55
CA LYS A 96 -34.74 -0.39 -26.81
C LYS A 96 -34.66 0.90 -27.63
N SER A 97 -35.72 1.72 -27.64
CA SER A 97 -35.71 3.02 -28.35
C SER A 97 -34.71 4.02 -27.77
N LEU A 98 -34.35 3.86 -26.49
CA LEU A 98 -33.32 4.64 -25.79
C LEU A 98 -31.91 4.03 -25.91
N GLY A 99 -31.78 2.85 -26.55
CA GLY A 99 -30.53 2.10 -26.63
C GLY A 99 -30.26 1.20 -25.40
N ILE A 100 -31.25 0.98 -24.54
CA ILE A 100 -31.14 0.09 -23.38
C ILE A 100 -31.50 -1.34 -23.78
N VAL A 101 -30.67 -2.32 -23.40
CA VAL A 101 -30.88 -3.76 -23.67
C VAL A 101 -31.66 -4.40 -22.52
N PRO A 102 -32.93 -4.83 -22.73
CA PRO A 102 -33.80 -5.27 -21.63
C PRO A 102 -33.72 -6.77 -21.32
N ASP A 103 -32.82 -7.53 -21.95
CA ASP A 103 -32.78 -9.00 -21.88
C ASP A 103 -32.63 -9.51 -20.43
N GLU A 104 -31.85 -8.82 -19.59
CA GLU A 104 -31.68 -9.18 -18.17
C GLU A 104 -32.90 -8.83 -17.29
N LEU A 105 -33.86 -8.05 -17.80
CA LEU A 105 -35.07 -7.63 -17.08
C LEU A 105 -36.23 -8.64 -17.22
N GLU A 106 -36.04 -9.73 -17.96
CA GLU A 106 -37.08 -10.71 -18.24
C GLU A 106 -37.69 -11.35 -16.99
N ASN A 107 -36.92 -11.48 -15.90
CA ASN A 107 -37.40 -12.09 -14.65
C ASN A 107 -37.79 -11.05 -13.59
N LEU A 108 -37.70 -9.76 -13.91
CA LEU A 108 -37.96 -8.68 -12.98
C LEU A 108 -39.39 -8.15 -13.10
N GLU A 109 -39.97 -7.78 -11.96
CA GLU A 109 -41.23 -7.04 -11.93
C GLU A 109 -40.96 -5.58 -12.29
N LEU A 110 -41.28 -5.23 -13.53
CA LEU A 110 -41.19 -3.86 -14.03
C LEU A 110 -42.49 -3.09 -13.73
N PRO A 111 -42.46 -1.75 -13.64
CA PRO A 111 -43.67 -0.94 -13.58
C PRO A 111 -44.59 -1.26 -14.77
N SER A 112 -45.90 -1.03 -14.67
CA SER A 112 -46.84 -1.27 -15.78
C SER A 112 -46.97 -0.08 -16.75
N ALA A 113 -46.48 1.10 -16.35
CA ALA A 113 -46.58 2.35 -17.10
C ALA A 113 -45.21 2.81 -17.62
N VAL A 114 -45.16 3.21 -18.89
CA VAL A 114 -43.96 3.71 -19.57
C VAL A 114 -43.41 4.96 -18.89
N GLU A 115 -44.26 5.87 -18.43
CA GLU A 115 -43.81 7.11 -17.78
C GLU A 115 -43.05 6.84 -16.47
N VAL A 116 -43.40 5.79 -15.74
CA VAL A 116 -42.67 5.40 -14.53
C VAL A 116 -41.30 4.82 -14.89
N MET A 117 -41.18 4.12 -16.03
CA MET A 117 -39.89 3.66 -16.51
C MET A 117 -39.04 4.83 -17.02
N ARG A 118 -39.64 5.78 -17.75
CA ARG A 118 -38.99 7.02 -18.18
C ARG A 118 -38.42 7.79 -16.99
N GLU A 119 -39.21 7.96 -15.93
CA GLU A 119 -38.76 8.61 -14.69
C GLU A 119 -37.52 7.94 -14.10
N ARG A 120 -37.46 6.60 -14.09
CA ARG A 120 -36.28 5.85 -13.61
C ARG A 120 -35.04 6.12 -14.45
N VAL A 121 -35.16 6.09 -15.79
CA VAL A 121 -34.04 6.35 -16.70
C VAL A 121 -33.56 7.79 -16.57
N GLU A 122 -34.47 8.76 -16.60
CA GLU A 122 -34.12 10.18 -16.45
C GLU A 122 -33.48 10.48 -15.10
N PHE A 123 -33.92 9.82 -14.03
CA PHE A 123 -33.31 9.98 -12.71
C PHE A 123 -31.85 9.49 -12.70
N LEU A 124 -31.58 8.32 -13.29
CA LEU A 124 -30.22 7.78 -13.40
C LEU A 124 -29.33 8.66 -14.28
N GLN A 125 -29.87 9.20 -15.38
CA GLN A 125 -29.16 10.17 -16.23
C GLN A 125 -28.84 11.47 -15.48
N LYS A 126 -29.79 12.01 -14.70
CA LYS A 126 -29.56 13.18 -13.83
C LYS A 126 -28.54 12.91 -12.73
N LEU A 127 -28.41 11.66 -12.29
CA LEU A 127 -27.37 11.24 -11.35
C LEU A 127 -25.98 11.18 -12.01
N GLY A 128 -25.92 11.18 -13.35
CA GLY A 128 -24.68 11.18 -14.14
C GLY A 128 -24.33 9.82 -14.76
N LEU A 129 -25.28 8.88 -14.83
CA LEU A 129 -25.09 7.60 -15.53
C LEU A 129 -25.46 7.74 -17.01
N SER A 130 -24.60 7.21 -17.88
CA SER A 130 -24.87 7.07 -19.31
C SER A 130 -25.77 5.87 -19.59
N ILE A 131 -26.27 5.77 -20.83
CA ILE A 131 -27.00 4.58 -21.28
C ILE A 131 -26.10 3.34 -21.24
N ASP A 132 -24.81 3.49 -21.53
CA ASP A 132 -23.83 2.40 -21.45
C ASP A 132 -23.67 1.92 -20.00
N ASP A 133 -23.56 2.84 -19.02
CA ASP A 133 -23.52 2.48 -17.59
C ASP A 133 -24.78 1.71 -17.16
N ILE A 134 -25.95 2.09 -17.70
CA ILE A 134 -27.22 1.38 -17.44
C ILE A 134 -27.22 0.00 -18.08
N ASN A 135 -26.66 -0.14 -19.29
CA ASN A 135 -26.52 -1.43 -19.98
C ASN A 135 -25.53 -2.37 -19.30
N GLU A 136 -24.52 -1.85 -18.59
CA GLU A 136 -23.60 -2.67 -17.79
C GLU A 136 -24.30 -3.32 -16.58
N TYR A 137 -25.38 -2.71 -16.06
CA TYR A 137 -26.21 -3.30 -15.01
C TYR A 137 -27.69 -2.89 -15.15
N PRO A 138 -28.45 -3.49 -16.09
CA PRO A 138 -29.83 -3.08 -16.37
C PRO A 138 -30.77 -3.27 -15.16
N LEU A 139 -30.46 -4.23 -14.27
CA LEU A 139 -31.25 -4.56 -13.09
C LEU A 139 -31.52 -3.36 -12.16
N MET A 140 -30.69 -2.32 -12.18
CA MET A 140 -30.95 -1.09 -11.43
C MET A 140 -32.27 -0.40 -11.83
N LEU A 141 -32.72 -0.60 -13.08
CA LEU A 141 -34.02 -0.11 -13.55
C LEU A 141 -35.21 -0.80 -12.88
N GLY A 142 -34.98 -1.92 -12.17
CA GLY A 142 -35.98 -2.52 -11.28
C GLY A 142 -36.26 -1.72 -10.02
N CYS A 143 -35.30 -0.90 -9.59
CA CYS A 143 -35.42 -0.13 -8.36
C CYS A 143 -36.43 1.01 -8.50
N SER A 144 -37.28 1.21 -7.49
CA SER A 144 -38.16 2.36 -7.45
C SER A 144 -37.37 3.61 -7.09
N VAL A 145 -37.58 4.72 -7.83
CA VAL A 145 -36.96 6.02 -7.51
C VAL A 145 -37.25 6.42 -6.06
N ARG A 146 -38.52 6.34 -5.64
CA ARG A 146 -38.97 6.81 -4.32
C ARG A 146 -38.69 5.81 -3.20
N LYS A 147 -38.86 4.51 -3.43
CA LYS A 147 -38.73 3.49 -2.37
C LYS A 147 -37.30 2.98 -2.20
N ASN A 148 -36.47 3.06 -3.23
CA ASN A 148 -35.12 2.49 -3.23
C ASN A 148 -34.05 3.55 -3.47
N MET A 149 -34.05 4.18 -4.66
CA MET A 149 -32.94 5.04 -5.08
C MET A 149 -32.76 6.26 -4.18
N ILE A 150 -33.81 7.05 -3.95
CA ILE A 150 -33.73 8.26 -3.10
C ILE A 150 -33.31 7.93 -1.66
N PRO A 151 -33.92 6.95 -0.96
CA PRO A 151 -33.49 6.57 0.39
C PRO A 151 -32.03 6.12 0.47
N VAL A 152 -31.58 5.27 -0.48
CA VAL A 152 -30.19 4.79 -0.53
C VAL A 152 -29.24 5.95 -0.75
N LEU A 153 -29.48 6.78 -1.77
CA LEU A 153 -28.61 7.92 -2.11
C LEU A 153 -28.57 8.96 -0.99
N GLY A 154 -29.71 9.27 -0.37
CA GLY A 154 -29.77 10.18 0.78
C GLY A 154 -29.03 9.63 2.00
N TYR A 155 -29.03 8.30 2.20
CA TYR A 155 -28.23 7.68 3.25
C TYR A 155 -26.72 7.74 2.93
N LEU A 156 -26.33 7.46 1.67
CA LEU A 156 -24.95 7.58 1.21
C LEU A 156 -24.42 9.02 1.37
N GLU A 157 -25.25 10.02 1.10
CA GLU A 157 -24.93 11.43 1.34
C GLU A 157 -24.74 11.71 2.85
N LYS A 158 -25.65 11.20 3.69
CA LYS A 158 -25.59 11.35 5.16
C LYS A 158 -24.32 10.75 5.79
N ILE A 159 -23.78 9.68 5.22
CA ILE A 159 -22.54 9.03 5.72
C ILE A 159 -21.26 9.66 5.17
N GLY A 160 -21.37 10.72 4.36
CA GLY A 160 -20.24 11.55 3.93
C GLY A 160 -19.82 11.39 2.48
N ILE A 161 -20.59 10.69 1.63
CA ILE A 161 -20.34 10.66 0.18
C ILE A 161 -20.91 11.95 -0.43
N GLN A 162 -20.07 12.72 -1.10
CA GLN A 162 -20.51 13.97 -1.71
C GLN A 162 -21.55 13.71 -2.80
N ARG A 163 -22.55 14.58 -2.92
CA ARG A 163 -23.60 14.47 -3.93
C ARG A 163 -23.07 14.36 -5.37
N SER A 164 -21.99 15.08 -5.67
CA SER A 164 -21.29 15.02 -6.96
C SER A 164 -20.64 13.66 -7.27
N LYS A 165 -20.39 12.85 -6.23
CA LYS A 165 -19.78 11.52 -6.32
C LYS A 165 -20.78 10.37 -6.28
N LEU A 166 -22.06 10.64 -6.03
CA LEU A 166 -23.08 9.59 -5.96
C LEU A 166 -23.28 8.86 -7.29
N GLY A 167 -23.23 9.57 -8.42
CA GLY A 167 -23.30 8.91 -9.74
C GLY A 167 -22.11 8.00 -10.03
N GLU A 168 -20.90 8.45 -9.70
CA GLU A 168 -19.69 7.63 -9.80
C GLU A 168 -19.77 6.41 -8.88
N PHE A 169 -20.27 6.58 -7.66
CA PHE A 169 -20.47 5.49 -6.72
C PHE A 169 -21.45 4.43 -7.26
N VAL A 170 -22.61 4.86 -7.77
CA VAL A 170 -23.61 3.94 -8.34
C VAL A 170 -23.08 3.28 -9.61
N ARG A 171 -22.30 3.97 -10.45
CA ARG A 171 -21.64 3.35 -11.60
C ARG A 171 -20.74 2.19 -11.17
N ASN A 172 -19.91 2.42 -10.14
CA ASN A 172 -18.95 1.42 -9.68
C ASN A 172 -19.60 0.27 -8.87
N TYR A 173 -20.76 0.50 -8.26
CA TYR A 173 -21.45 -0.48 -7.41
C TYR A 173 -22.99 -0.32 -7.48
N PRO A 174 -23.60 -0.61 -8.64
CA PRO A 174 -25.01 -0.31 -8.91
C PRO A 174 -25.99 -1.14 -8.07
N GLN A 175 -25.58 -2.33 -7.64
CA GLN A 175 -26.35 -3.19 -6.75
C GLN A 175 -26.71 -2.52 -5.42
N VAL A 176 -26.01 -1.45 -5.01
CA VAL A 176 -26.36 -0.65 -3.82
C VAL A 176 -27.80 -0.14 -3.85
N LEU A 177 -28.35 0.12 -5.05
CA LEU A 177 -29.71 0.64 -5.21
C LEU A 177 -30.76 -0.38 -4.79
N HIS A 178 -30.44 -1.68 -4.79
CA HIS A 178 -31.33 -2.73 -4.31
C HIS A 178 -31.31 -2.87 -2.78
N ALA A 179 -30.30 -2.31 -2.12
CA ALA A 179 -30.07 -2.54 -0.70
C ALA A 179 -31.08 -1.81 0.19
N SER A 180 -31.43 -2.45 1.29
CA SER A 180 -32.16 -1.81 2.38
C SER A 180 -31.23 -0.97 3.24
N VAL A 181 -31.54 0.32 3.37
CA VAL A 181 -30.79 1.24 4.25
C VAL A 181 -30.72 0.72 5.68
N VAL A 182 -31.83 0.19 6.21
CA VAL A 182 -31.94 -0.21 7.62
C VAL A 182 -31.35 -1.59 7.86
N VAL A 183 -31.58 -2.53 6.95
CA VAL A 183 -31.22 -3.94 7.15
C VAL A 183 -29.81 -4.26 6.66
N GLU A 184 -29.33 -3.58 5.62
CA GLU A 184 -28.07 -3.93 4.98
C GLU A 184 -27.02 -2.82 5.15
N LEU A 185 -27.34 -1.58 4.77
CA LEU A 185 -26.34 -0.51 4.78
C LEU A 185 -25.97 -0.08 6.21
N ALA A 186 -26.96 0.26 7.04
CA ALA A 186 -26.70 0.79 8.39
C ALA A 186 -25.91 -0.16 9.31
N PRO A 187 -26.13 -1.49 9.30
CA PRO A 187 -25.30 -2.42 10.03
C PRO A 187 -23.83 -2.43 9.59
N VAL A 188 -23.55 -2.33 8.28
CA VAL A 188 -22.16 -2.20 7.77
C VAL A 188 -21.51 -0.93 8.30
N ILE A 189 -22.23 0.19 8.29
CA ILE A 189 -21.71 1.45 8.82
C ILE A 189 -21.42 1.34 10.32
N LYS A 190 -22.34 0.73 11.08
CA LYS A 190 -22.15 0.50 12.52
C LYS A 190 -20.94 -0.41 12.79
N PHE A 191 -20.75 -1.44 11.96
CA PHE A 191 -19.59 -2.32 12.04
C PHE A 191 -18.29 -1.57 11.80
N LEU A 192 -18.20 -0.76 10.72
CA LEU A 192 -17.02 0.07 10.44
C LEU A 192 -16.74 1.06 11.59
N ARG A 193 -17.77 1.67 12.17
CA ARG A 193 -17.62 2.50 13.39
C ARG A 193 -17.11 1.71 14.59
N GLY A 194 -17.53 0.46 14.74
CA GLY A 194 -17.06 -0.45 15.80
C GLY A 194 -15.62 -0.93 15.61
N LEU A 195 -15.07 -0.80 14.40
CA LEU A 195 -13.64 -1.00 14.10
C LEU A 195 -12.80 0.27 14.31
N ASP A 196 -13.35 1.31 14.94
CA ASP A 196 -12.71 2.63 15.12
C ASP A 196 -12.44 3.40 13.82
N VAL A 197 -13.19 3.14 12.74
CA VAL A 197 -13.17 4.02 11.55
C VAL A 197 -13.87 5.34 11.89
N GLU A 198 -13.20 6.46 11.63
CA GLU A 198 -13.74 7.79 11.91
C GLU A 198 -15.00 8.09 11.07
N LYS A 199 -15.92 8.88 11.63
CA LYS A 199 -17.24 9.11 11.02
C LYS A 199 -17.09 9.81 9.66
N GLN A 200 -16.14 10.74 9.59
CA GLN A 200 -15.80 11.50 8.41
C GLN A 200 -15.14 10.63 7.31
N ASP A 201 -14.47 9.54 7.70
CA ASP A 201 -13.73 8.68 6.77
C ASP A 201 -14.58 7.57 6.17
N ILE A 202 -15.77 7.27 6.71
CA ILE A 202 -16.65 6.21 6.19
C ILE A 202 -16.97 6.44 4.71
N GLY A 203 -17.38 7.66 4.35
CA GLY A 203 -17.68 7.99 2.96
C GLY A 203 -16.47 7.78 2.04
N TYR A 204 -15.26 8.08 2.52
CA TYR A 204 -14.02 7.83 1.78
C TYR A 204 -13.72 6.34 1.63
N VAL A 205 -13.85 5.56 2.71
CA VAL A 205 -13.66 4.10 2.72
C VAL A 205 -14.59 3.42 1.73
N LEU A 206 -15.87 3.78 1.74
CA LEU A 206 -16.87 3.16 0.85
C LEU A 206 -16.68 3.58 -0.60
N GLN A 207 -16.27 4.82 -0.89
CA GLN A 207 -15.91 5.20 -2.26
C GLN A 207 -14.72 4.40 -2.80
N LYS A 208 -13.80 4.00 -1.92
CA LYS A 208 -12.63 3.20 -2.28
C LYS A 208 -12.94 1.71 -2.44
N TYR A 209 -13.86 1.17 -1.64
CA TYR A 209 -14.27 -0.22 -1.71
C TYR A 209 -15.78 -0.41 -1.40
N PRO A 210 -16.67 -0.08 -2.35
CA PRO A 210 -18.12 -0.15 -2.16
C PRO A 210 -18.64 -1.54 -1.81
N GLU A 211 -17.94 -2.60 -2.26
CA GLU A 211 -18.31 -4.00 -2.08
C GLU A 211 -18.39 -4.41 -0.61
N LEU A 212 -17.79 -3.64 0.31
CA LEU A 212 -17.99 -3.78 1.75
C LEU A 212 -19.47 -3.81 2.13
N LEU A 213 -20.32 -3.07 1.43
CA LEU A 213 -21.77 -3.02 1.67
C LEU A 213 -22.47 -4.35 1.38
N GLY A 214 -21.88 -5.22 0.56
CA GLY A 214 -22.41 -6.54 0.23
C GLY A 214 -21.84 -7.68 1.08
N PHE A 215 -20.85 -7.42 1.95
CA PHE A 215 -20.24 -8.49 2.75
C PHE A 215 -21.04 -8.80 4.01
N LYS A 216 -21.07 -10.09 4.35
CA LYS A 216 -21.59 -10.56 5.63
C LYS A 216 -20.69 -10.07 6.76
N LEU A 217 -21.28 -9.36 7.72
CA LEU A 217 -20.58 -8.84 8.91
C LEU A 217 -19.97 -10.00 9.72
N GLU A 218 -20.81 -10.97 10.07
CA GLU A 218 -20.44 -12.24 10.71
C GLU A 218 -19.91 -13.23 9.65
N GLY A 219 -18.77 -12.88 9.08
CA GLY A 219 -18.15 -13.63 7.99
C GLY A 219 -16.75 -13.11 7.71
N THR A 220 -16.46 -12.88 6.43
CA THR A 220 -15.12 -12.48 5.96
C THR A 220 -14.55 -11.31 6.76
N MET A 221 -15.31 -10.24 6.95
CA MET A 221 -14.82 -9.03 7.62
C MET A 221 -14.39 -9.29 9.07
N SER A 222 -15.24 -9.95 9.86
CA SER A 222 -14.92 -10.31 11.24
C SER A 222 -13.75 -11.28 11.33
N THR A 223 -13.67 -12.27 10.42
CA THR A 223 -12.55 -13.22 10.42
C THR A 223 -11.21 -12.55 10.09
N SER A 224 -11.18 -11.60 9.15
CA SER A 224 -9.97 -10.86 8.80
C SER A 224 -9.49 -10.00 9.98
N VAL A 225 -10.40 -9.28 10.63
CA VAL A 225 -10.07 -8.48 11.82
C VAL A 225 -9.57 -9.38 12.96
N ALA A 226 -10.28 -10.47 13.27
CA ALA A 226 -9.90 -11.39 14.33
C ALA A 226 -8.52 -12.01 14.09
N TYR A 227 -8.21 -12.39 12.84
CA TYR A 227 -6.89 -12.90 12.49
C TYR A 227 -5.79 -11.85 12.67
N LEU A 228 -6.00 -10.61 12.21
CA LEU A 228 -5.02 -9.53 12.37
C LEU A 228 -4.75 -9.23 13.86
N VAL A 229 -5.80 -9.19 14.69
CA VAL A 229 -5.64 -9.05 16.14
C VAL A 229 -4.87 -10.24 16.73
N SER A 230 -5.15 -11.47 16.27
CA SER A 230 -4.46 -12.68 16.76
C SER A 230 -2.95 -12.72 16.46
N ILE A 231 -2.49 -12.03 15.41
CA ILE A 231 -1.06 -11.92 15.08
C ILE A 231 -0.37 -10.75 15.79
N GLY A 232 -1.14 -9.94 16.55
CA GLY A 232 -0.64 -8.87 17.40
C GLY A 232 -0.90 -7.45 16.89
N VAL A 233 -1.76 -7.26 15.88
CA VAL A 233 -2.21 -5.91 15.48
C VAL A 233 -3.06 -5.32 16.59
N ASN A 234 -2.75 -4.09 16.98
CA ASN A 234 -3.53 -3.38 17.99
C ASN A 234 -4.97 -3.12 17.48
N PRO A 235 -6.03 -3.51 18.23
CA PRO A 235 -7.41 -3.26 17.83
C PRO A 235 -7.71 -1.81 17.45
N ARG A 236 -7.06 -0.83 18.12
CA ARG A 236 -7.24 0.61 17.82
C ARG A 236 -6.64 1.04 16.48
N ASP A 237 -5.66 0.30 15.97
CA ASP A 237 -5.04 0.58 14.67
C ASP A 237 -5.82 -0.06 13.51
N ILE A 238 -6.81 -0.94 13.78
CA ILE A 238 -7.65 -1.54 12.73
C ILE A 238 -8.43 -0.46 11.96
N GLY A 239 -9.02 0.52 12.63
CA GLY A 239 -9.75 1.63 11.99
C GLY A 239 -8.88 2.40 11.00
N PRO A 240 -7.72 2.93 11.43
CA PRO A 240 -6.73 3.53 10.53
C PRO A 240 -6.29 2.61 9.38
N MET A 241 -6.10 1.31 9.63
CA MET A 241 -5.78 0.34 8.58
C MET A 241 -6.91 0.24 7.55
N VAL A 242 -8.18 0.21 7.97
CA VAL A 242 -9.35 0.18 7.07
C VAL A 242 -9.40 1.45 6.23
N THR A 243 -9.17 2.63 6.83
CA THR A 243 -9.10 3.90 6.09
C THR A 243 -7.98 3.86 5.03
N GLN A 244 -6.82 3.29 5.35
CA GLN A 244 -5.70 3.19 4.40
C GLN A 244 -5.96 2.15 3.31
N TYR A 245 -6.45 0.97 3.65
CA TYR A 245 -6.58 -0.18 2.74
C TYR A 245 -7.78 -1.06 3.11
N PRO A 246 -9.02 -0.68 2.73
CA PRO A 246 -10.23 -1.38 3.17
C PRO A 246 -10.39 -2.79 2.61
N TYR A 247 -9.67 -3.12 1.54
CA TYR A 247 -9.79 -4.38 0.82
C TYR A 247 -9.51 -5.61 1.70
N PHE A 248 -8.69 -5.48 2.76
CA PHE A 248 -8.39 -6.64 3.63
C PHE A 248 -9.62 -7.18 4.35
N LEU A 249 -10.67 -6.38 4.54
CA LEU A 249 -11.94 -6.84 5.11
C LEU A 249 -12.67 -7.81 4.17
N GLY A 250 -12.45 -7.71 2.85
CA GLY A 250 -12.99 -8.62 1.85
C GLY A 250 -12.07 -9.81 1.53
N MET A 251 -10.85 -9.83 2.05
CA MET A 251 -9.87 -10.89 1.76
C MET A 251 -10.15 -12.16 2.58
N ARG A 252 -10.01 -13.33 1.95
CA ARG A 252 -10.08 -14.61 2.65
C ARG A 252 -8.82 -14.85 3.47
N VAL A 253 -8.98 -15.02 4.78
CA VAL A 253 -7.85 -15.26 5.69
C VAL A 253 -7.02 -16.47 5.27
N GLY A 254 -7.66 -17.63 5.06
CA GLY A 254 -6.95 -18.89 4.82
C GLY A 254 -6.16 -18.96 3.51
N THR A 255 -6.55 -18.21 2.48
CA THR A 255 -5.94 -18.28 1.14
C THR A 255 -5.10 -17.05 0.79
N MET A 256 -5.35 -15.89 1.41
CA MET A 256 -4.66 -14.65 1.09
C MET A 256 -3.80 -14.15 2.25
N ILE A 257 -4.43 -13.83 3.38
CA ILE A 257 -3.75 -13.14 4.50
C ILE A 257 -2.79 -14.09 5.22
N LYS A 258 -3.26 -15.28 5.59
CA LYS A 258 -2.49 -16.24 6.38
C LYS A 258 -1.25 -16.76 5.64
N PRO A 259 -1.32 -17.18 4.36
CA PRO A 259 -0.12 -17.62 3.62
C PRO A 259 0.96 -16.53 3.53
N LEU A 260 0.56 -15.28 3.29
CA LEU A 260 1.50 -14.15 3.26
C LEU A 260 2.18 -13.94 4.63
N VAL A 261 1.39 -13.94 5.71
CA VAL A 261 1.90 -13.79 7.07
C VAL A 261 2.83 -14.94 7.45
N ASP A 262 2.44 -16.18 7.17
CA ASP A 262 3.23 -17.37 7.47
C ASP A 262 4.56 -17.35 6.69
N TYR A 263 4.54 -16.93 5.43
CA TYR A 263 5.75 -16.77 4.62
C TYR A 263 6.70 -15.72 5.22
N LEU A 264 6.21 -14.53 5.57
CA LEU A 264 7.04 -13.49 6.17
C LEU A 264 7.63 -13.91 7.53
N VAL A 265 6.86 -14.64 8.33
CA VAL A 265 7.35 -15.23 9.59
C VAL A 265 8.40 -16.30 9.31
N SER A 266 8.24 -17.12 8.26
CA SER A 266 9.24 -18.14 7.87
C SER A 266 10.58 -17.56 7.42
N LEU A 267 10.60 -16.30 6.97
CA LEU A 267 11.84 -15.57 6.67
C LEU A 267 12.59 -15.12 7.94
N GLY A 268 11.98 -15.24 9.12
CA GLY A 268 12.54 -14.83 10.40
C GLY A 268 11.98 -13.51 10.93
N LEU A 269 10.90 -12.97 10.35
CA LEU A 269 10.27 -11.74 10.83
C LEU A 269 9.38 -12.04 12.07
N PRO A 270 9.66 -11.45 13.24
CA PRO A 270 8.84 -11.66 14.43
C PRO A 270 7.41 -11.15 14.22
N LYS A 271 6.40 -11.91 14.66
CA LYS A 271 4.98 -11.55 14.51
C LYS A 271 4.64 -10.15 15.03
N LYS A 272 5.22 -9.73 16.16
CA LYS A 272 5.02 -8.38 16.73
C LYS A 272 5.57 -7.26 15.83
N ILE A 273 6.69 -7.50 15.15
CA ILE A 273 7.25 -6.54 14.18
C ILE A 273 6.38 -6.50 12.93
N LEU A 274 5.94 -7.66 12.44
CA LEU A 274 5.02 -7.78 11.32
C LEU A 274 3.68 -7.07 11.61
N ALA A 275 3.12 -7.23 12.81
CA ALA A 275 1.91 -6.52 13.22
C ALA A 275 2.10 -4.99 13.14
N ARG A 276 3.15 -4.45 13.78
CA ARG A 276 3.49 -3.01 13.71
C ARG A 276 3.72 -2.51 12.28
N MET A 277 4.28 -3.37 11.43
CA MET A 277 4.48 -3.08 10.01
C MET A 277 3.14 -2.93 9.28
N LEU A 278 2.19 -3.83 9.53
CA LEU A 278 0.85 -3.82 8.93
C LEU A 278 -0.01 -2.65 9.45
N GLU A 279 0.10 -2.29 10.73
CA GLU A 279 -0.57 -1.14 11.34
C GLU A 279 -0.30 0.16 10.56
N LYS A 280 0.94 0.34 10.08
CA LYS A 280 1.32 1.55 9.32
C LYS A 280 1.16 1.39 7.80
N ARG A 281 1.09 0.16 7.30
CA ARG A 281 1.18 -0.17 5.87
C ARG A 281 0.28 -1.37 5.52
N ALA A 282 -1.02 -1.21 5.71
CA ALA A 282 -2.02 -2.25 5.47
C ALA A 282 -2.04 -2.73 4.01
N TYR A 283 -1.62 -1.88 3.05
CA TYR A 283 -1.54 -2.23 1.63
C TYR A 283 -0.61 -3.41 1.31
N ILE A 284 0.31 -3.77 2.20
CA ILE A 284 1.20 -4.93 2.05
C ILE A 284 0.38 -6.22 1.94
N LEU A 285 -0.77 -6.30 2.62
CA LEU A 285 -1.69 -7.43 2.53
C LEU A 285 -2.21 -7.66 1.11
N GLY A 286 -2.22 -6.62 0.28
CA GLY A 286 -2.64 -6.67 -1.11
C GLY A 286 -1.60 -7.21 -2.09
N TYR A 287 -0.37 -7.45 -1.66
CA TYR A 287 0.64 -8.01 -2.54
C TYR A 287 0.39 -9.50 -2.79
N ASP A 288 0.53 -9.91 -4.05
CA ASP A 288 0.44 -11.31 -4.42
C ASP A 288 1.67 -12.07 -3.91
N LEU A 289 1.43 -13.18 -3.20
CA LEU A 289 2.49 -13.95 -2.56
C LEU A 289 3.42 -14.62 -3.59
N GLU A 290 2.86 -15.22 -4.63
CA GLU A 290 3.59 -16.06 -5.59
C GLU A 290 4.19 -15.22 -6.72
N GLU A 291 3.44 -14.26 -7.23
CA GLU A 291 3.83 -13.45 -8.40
C GLU A 291 4.69 -12.23 -8.02
N THR A 292 4.59 -11.75 -6.78
CA THR A 292 5.26 -10.50 -6.37
C THR A 292 6.21 -10.69 -5.19
N VAL A 293 5.71 -11.17 -4.04
CA VAL A 293 6.49 -11.20 -2.79
C VAL A 293 7.66 -12.19 -2.87
N LYS A 294 7.42 -13.45 -3.24
CA LYS A 294 8.48 -14.47 -3.36
C LYS A 294 9.55 -14.10 -4.40
N PRO A 295 9.20 -13.71 -5.64
CA PRO A 295 10.20 -13.28 -6.62
C PRO A 295 11.05 -12.09 -6.15
N ASN A 296 10.46 -11.15 -5.40
CA ASN A 296 11.21 -10.03 -4.86
C ASN A 296 12.15 -10.45 -3.73
N VAL A 297 11.75 -11.39 -2.87
CA VAL A 297 12.65 -11.97 -1.86
C VAL A 297 13.80 -12.75 -2.51
N ASP A 298 13.51 -13.59 -3.50
CA ASP A 298 14.54 -14.31 -4.26
C ASP A 298 15.47 -13.35 -4.99
N CYS A 299 14.94 -12.24 -5.49
CA CYS A 299 15.73 -11.18 -6.08
C CYS A 299 16.71 -10.58 -5.06
N LEU A 300 16.28 -10.26 -3.83
CA LEU A 300 17.18 -9.76 -2.78
C LEU A 300 18.33 -10.74 -2.51
N ILE A 301 18.02 -12.04 -2.42
CA ILE A 301 19.02 -13.10 -2.20
C ILE A 301 20.00 -13.16 -3.39
N SER A 302 19.50 -13.10 -4.63
CA SER A 302 20.33 -13.14 -5.85
C SER A 302 21.29 -11.96 -5.97
N PHE A 303 21.01 -10.84 -5.31
CA PHE A 303 21.87 -9.66 -5.23
C PHE A 303 22.85 -9.68 -4.04
N GLY A 304 22.96 -10.80 -3.32
CA GLY A 304 23.95 -11.01 -2.25
C GLY A 304 23.44 -10.70 -0.84
N ILE A 305 22.15 -10.37 -0.66
CA ILE A 305 21.60 -10.13 0.67
C ILE A 305 21.44 -11.47 1.38
N ARG A 306 21.99 -11.57 2.59
CA ARG A 306 21.98 -12.82 3.34
C ARG A 306 20.60 -13.07 3.95
N LYS A 307 20.22 -14.33 4.11
CA LYS A 307 18.86 -14.70 4.58
C LYS A 307 18.55 -14.13 5.96
N GLU A 308 19.55 -14.06 6.83
CA GLU A 308 19.46 -13.48 8.16
C GLU A 308 19.25 -11.95 8.19
N GLU A 309 19.55 -11.25 7.08
CA GLU A 309 19.34 -9.81 6.94
C GLU A 309 17.95 -9.49 6.36
N LEU A 310 17.28 -10.45 5.72
CA LEU A 310 15.98 -10.25 5.08
C LEU A 310 14.90 -9.71 6.04
N PRO A 311 14.72 -10.24 7.28
CA PRO A 311 13.74 -9.70 8.21
C PRO A 311 13.95 -8.21 8.47
N LEU A 312 15.22 -7.79 8.53
CA LEU A 312 15.56 -6.41 8.79
C LEU A 312 15.26 -5.49 7.61
N VAL A 313 15.70 -5.90 6.43
CA VAL A 313 15.45 -5.19 5.17
C VAL A 313 13.95 -4.98 4.97
N ILE A 314 13.16 -6.04 5.20
CA ILE A 314 11.71 -6.00 5.08
C ILE A 314 11.09 -5.12 6.17
N ALA A 315 11.49 -5.25 7.43
CA ALA A 315 10.95 -4.43 8.51
C ALA A 315 11.23 -2.93 8.32
N GLN A 316 12.43 -2.57 7.83
CA GLN A 316 12.83 -1.19 7.62
C GLN A 316 12.19 -0.57 6.38
N TYR A 317 11.98 -1.36 5.31
CA TYR A 317 11.39 -0.87 4.06
C TYR A 317 10.39 -1.87 3.44
N PRO A 318 9.23 -2.09 4.07
CA PRO A 318 8.28 -3.15 3.67
C PRO A 318 7.78 -3.08 2.23
N GLN A 319 7.71 -1.88 1.67
CA GLN A 319 7.29 -1.66 0.28
C GLN A 319 8.24 -2.31 -0.75
N ILE A 320 9.46 -2.70 -0.34
CA ILE A 320 10.41 -3.43 -1.20
C ILE A 320 9.82 -4.72 -1.75
N LEU A 321 8.87 -5.33 -1.02
CA LEU A 321 8.17 -6.55 -1.41
C LEU A 321 7.27 -6.38 -2.63
N GLY A 322 6.83 -5.16 -2.96
CA GLY A 322 5.93 -4.88 -4.07
C GLY A 322 6.55 -4.05 -5.20
N LEU A 323 7.85 -3.73 -5.13
CA LEU A 323 8.51 -2.94 -6.18
C LEU A 323 8.84 -3.80 -7.41
N PRO A 324 9.02 -3.20 -8.60
CA PRO A 324 9.68 -3.85 -9.73
C PRO A 324 11.19 -4.01 -9.42
N LEU A 325 11.50 -4.87 -8.47
CA LEU A 325 12.74 -4.85 -7.70
C LEU A 325 13.95 -5.21 -8.55
N LYS A 326 13.82 -6.23 -9.41
CA LYS A 326 14.89 -6.69 -10.30
C LYS A 326 15.47 -5.58 -11.15
N ALA A 327 14.62 -4.82 -11.86
CA ALA A 327 15.06 -3.73 -12.71
C ALA A 327 15.71 -2.58 -11.90
N LYS A 328 15.12 -2.24 -10.75
CA LYS A 328 15.66 -1.20 -9.86
C LYS A 328 17.01 -1.59 -9.28
N LEU A 329 17.18 -2.81 -8.78
CA LEU A 329 18.44 -3.30 -8.24
C LEU A 329 19.53 -3.38 -9.29
N SER A 330 19.24 -3.92 -10.49
CA SER A 330 20.24 -3.96 -11.57
C SER A 330 20.73 -2.57 -11.95
N SER A 331 19.80 -1.61 -12.11
CA SER A 331 20.16 -0.24 -12.47
C SER A 331 20.99 0.45 -11.38
N GLN A 332 20.59 0.28 -10.11
CA GLN A 332 21.31 0.87 -8.97
C GLN A 332 22.68 0.23 -8.77
N GLN A 333 22.78 -1.09 -8.83
CA GLN A 333 24.06 -1.80 -8.70
C GLN A 333 25.05 -1.34 -9.79
N TYR A 334 24.59 -1.25 -11.04
CA TYR A 334 25.42 -0.75 -12.14
C TYR A 334 25.90 0.69 -11.89
N PHE A 335 25.01 1.57 -11.41
CA PHE A 335 25.37 2.94 -11.06
C PHE A 335 26.41 3.00 -9.92
N PHE A 336 26.21 2.23 -8.84
CA PHE A 336 27.14 2.15 -7.71
C PHE A 336 28.52 1.63 -8.14
N ASN A 337 28.55 0.62 -8.99
CA ASN A 337 29.79 0.08 -9.53
C ASN A 337 30.52 1.08 -10.43
N LEU A 338 29.81 1.71 -11.37
CA LEU A 338 30.42 2.61 -12.33
C LEU A 338 30.92 3.91 -11.68
N LYS A 339 30.07 4.55 -10.85
CA LYS A 339 30.30 5.91 -10.32
C LYS A 339 30.97 5.92 -8.96
N LEU A 340 30.59 5.01 -8.05
CA LEU A 340 31.16 4.96 -6.70
C LEU A 340 32.27 3.91 -6.54
N LYS A 341 32.52 3.07 -7.56
CA LYS A 341 33.48 1.95 -7.49
C LYS A 341 33.17 0.97 -6.35
N ILE A 342 31.89 0.84 -6.01
CA ILE A 342 31.40 -0.15 -5.04
C ILE A 342 31.10 -1.45 -5.79
N ASP A 343 31.66 -2.54 -5.32
CA ASP A 343 31.47 -3.87 -5.88
C ASP A 343 30.09 -4.44 -5.50
N PRO A 344 29.65 -5.54 -6.16
CA PRO A 344 28.36 -6.18 -5.85
C PRO A 344 28.15 -6.50 -4.37
N GLU A 345 29.19 -6.96 -3.68
CA GLU A 345 29.14 -7.31 -2.25
C GLU A 345 28.97 -6.06 -1.37
N GLY A 346 29.77 -5.01 -1.61
CA GLY A 346 29.59 -3.74 -0.94
C GLY A 346 28.20 -3.14 -1.18
N PHE A 347 27.64 -3.31 -2.37
CA PHE A 347 26.27 -2.86 -2.68
C PHE A 347 25.21 -3.66 -1.91
N ALA A 348 25.36 -4.97 -1.76
CA ALA A 348 24.48 -5.79 -0.93
C ALA A 348 24.47 -5.30 0.53
N GLN A 349 25.65 -4.99 1.10
CA GLN A 349 25.76 -4.43 2.45
C GLN A 349 25.10 -3.05 2.57
N VAL A 350 25.19 -2.22 1.54
CA VAL A 350 24.51 -0.92 1.47
C VAL A 350 22.99 -1.11 1.55
N ILE A 351 22.42 -2.06 0.79
CA ILE A 351 20.98 -2.35 0.82
C ILE A 351 20.58 -2.93 2.19
N ALA A 352 21.37 -3.84 2.76
CA ALA A 352 21.08 -4.44 4.06
C ALA A 352 20.94 -3.40 5.18
N LYS A 353 21.73 -2.31 5.12
CA LYS A 353 21.69 -1.21 6.10
C LYS A 353 20.69 -0.09 5.74
N MET A 354 20.40 0.11 4.46
CA MET A 354 19.47 1.15 3.98
C MET A 354 18.75 0.73 2.69
N PRO A 355 17.68 -0.08 2.79
CA PRO A 355 16.97 -0.60 1.63
C PRO A 355 16.32 0.48 0.75
N GLN A 356 16.07 1.67 1.31
CA GLN A 356 15.54 2.83 0.59
C GLN A 356 16.45 3.26 -0.57
N ILE A 357 17.73 2.89 -0.55
CA ILE A 357 18.71 3.21 -1.59
C ILE A 357 18.25 2.76 -2.98
N VAL A 358 17.46 1.69 -3.06
CA VAL A 358 16.91 1.14 -4.30
C VAL A 358 16.00 2.14 -5.03
N SER A 359 15.38 3.06 -4.29
CA SER A 359 14.45 4.05 -4.81
C SER A 359 15.03 5.47 -4.88
N LEU A 360 16.27 5.69 -4.43
CA LEU A 360 16.88 7.02 -4.48
C LEU A 360 17.35 7.39 -5.90
N HIS A 361 17.11 8.64 -6.29
CA HIS A 361 17.57 9.14 -7.58
C HIS A 361 19.09 9.38 -7.58
N GLN A 362 19.74 9.08 -8.71
CA GLN A 362 21.20 9.21 -8.88
C GLN A 362 21.73 10.61 -8.50
N HIS A 363 21.01 11.67 -8.90
CA HIS A 363 21.43 13.04 -8.59
C HIS A 363 21.36 13.39 -7.09
N VAL A 364 20.50 12.72 -6.33
CA VAL A 364 20.44 12.89 -4.86
C VAL A 364 21.67 12.24 -4.23
N ILE A 365 22.03 11.04 -4.69
CA ILE A 365 23.20 10.29 -4.20
C ILE A 365 24.50 11.02 -4.55
N MET A 366 24.63 11.54 -5.77
CA MET A 366 25.87 12.18 -6.22
C MET A 366 26.15 13.51 -5.50
N LYS A 367 25.13 14.26 -5.06
CA LYS A 367 25.33 15.55 -4.38
C LYS A 367 26.24 15.45 -3.14
N PRO A 368 25.99 14.55 -2.15
CA PRO A 368 26.92 14.34 -1.03
C PRO A 368 28.26 13.72 -1.45
N VAL A 369 28.27 12.83 -2.45
CA VAL A 369 29.49 12.17 -2.95
C VAL A 369 30.44 13.20 -3.56
N ASP A 370 29.94 14.04 -4.47
CA ASP A 370 30.71 15.11 -5.12
C ASP A 370 31.20 16.14 -4.10
N PHE A 371 30.38 16.42 -3.07
CA PHE A 371 30.82 17.26 -1.95
C PHE A 371 32.05 16.65 -1.25
N LEU A 372 32.03 15.37 -0.89
CA LEU A 372 33.15 14.69 -0.22
C LEU A 372 34.40 14.62 -1.10
N LEU A 373 34.24 14.27 -2.38
CA LEU A 373 35.33 14.26 -3.36
C LEU A 373 35.96 15.66 -3.49
N GLY A 374 35.12 16.71 -3.56
CA GLY A 374 35.57 18.10 -3.59
C GLY A 374 36.28 18.57 -2.31
N ARG A 375 36.26 17.78 -1.23
CA ARG A 375 37.04 18.04 0.01
C ARG A 375 38.36 17.29 0.07
N GLY A 376 38.77 16.63 -1.01
CA GLY A 376 40.03 15.91 -1.10
C GLY A 376 39.99 14.52 -0.49
N ILE A 377 38.80 13.97 -0.22
CA ILE A 377 38.66 12.57 0.21
C ILE A 377 38.74 11.68 -1.03
N PRO A 378 39.68 10.70 -1.10
CA PRO A 378 39.81 9.83 -2.25
C PRO A 378 38.53 9.04 -2.54
N SER A 379 38.27 8.77 -3.82
CA SER A 379 37.07 8.02 -4.25
C SER A 379 36.93 6.66 -3.56
N ALA A 380 38.05 5.94 -3.35
CA ALA A 380 38.06 4.67 -2.63
C ALA A 380 37.63 4.80 -1.16
N ASP A 381 37.98 5.91 -0.50
CA ASP A 381 37.60 6.16 0.88
C ASP A 381 36.14 6.63 0.99
N VAL A 382 35.65 7.42 0.04
CA VAL A 382 34.22 7.73 -0.06
C VAL A 382 33.39 6.45 -0.26
N ALA A 383 33.84 5.52 -1.11
CA ALA A 383 33.18 4.24 -1.30
C ALA A 383 33.07 3.45 0.02
N LYS A 384 34.17 3.36 0.78
CA LYS A 384 34.18 2.73 2.12
C LYS A 384 33.23 3.44 3.09
N MET A 385 33.20 4.77 3.08
CA MET A 385 32.28 5.56 3.91
C MET A 385 30.82 5.24 3.59
N VAL A 386 30.46 5.14 2.31
CA VAL A 386 29.10 4.82 1.87
C VAL A 386 28.71 3.39 2.25
N VAL A 387 29.59 2.40 2.08
CA VAL A 387 29.32 1.02 2.50
C VAL A 387 29.17 0.91 4.02
N LYS A 388 29.98 1.67 4.78
CA LYS A 388 29.90 1.71 6.24
C LYS A 388 28.59 2.37 6.72
N CYS A 389 28.26 3.54 6.19
CA CYS A 389 27.11 4.36 6.57
C CYS A 389 26.34 4.87 5.33
N PRO A 390 25.43 4.07 4.74
CA PRO A 390 24.69 4.46 3.54
C PRO A 390 23.86 5.73 3.68
N GLN A 391 23.43 6.07 4.90
CA GLN A 391 22.64 7.28 5.17
C GLN A 391 23.37 8.56 4.74
N LEU A 392 24.70 8.50 4.63
CA LEU A 392 25.56 9.58 4.15
C LEU A 392 25.11 10.16 2.81
N VAL A 393 24.65 9.31 1.88
CA VAL A 393 24.25 9.75 0.53
C VAL A 393 22.84 10.34 0.46
N ALA A 394 22.08 10.29 1.57
CA ALA A 394 20.76 10.88 1.68
C ALA A 394 20.77 12.20 2.50
N LEU A 395 21.95 12.66 2.94
CA LEU A 395 22.07 13.89 3.71
C LEU A 395 21.97 15.15 2.84
N ARG A 396 21.44 16.22 3.44
CA ARG A 396 21.46 17.56 2.82
C ARG A 396 22.88 18.11 2.86
N VAL A 397 23.41 18.46 1.68
CA VAL A 397 24.79 18.95 1.51
C VAL A 397 25.09 20.18 2.36
N GLU A 398 24.12 21.08 2.54
CA GLU A 398 24.27 22.28 3.38
C GLU A 398 24.62 21.93 4.84
N LEU A 399 23.91 20.95 5.41
CA LEU A 399 24.15 20.49 6.79
C LEU A 399 25.49 19.75 6.90
N MET A 400 25.82 18.98 5.86
CA MET A 400 27.08 18.28 5.75
C MET A 400 28.26 19.26 5.67
N LYS A 401 28.10 20.34 4.90
CA LYS A 401 29.06 21.44 4.73
C LYS A 401 29.35 22.12 6.06
N ASN A 402 28.33 22.50 6.81
CA ASN A 402 28.49 23.13 8.12
C ASN A 402 29.26 22.22 9.09
N SER A 403 28.88 20.94 9.12
CA SER A 403 29.52 19.95 10.00
C SER A 403 30.98 19.68 9.62
N TYR A 404 31.29 19.68 8.32
CA TYR A 404 32.66 19.53 7.80
C TYR A 404 33.54 20.73 8.19
N TYR A 405 33.06 21.97 8.00
CA TYR A 405 33.85 23.15 8.34
C TYR A 405 34.09 23.27 9.84
N TYR A 406 33.10 22.91 10.65
CA TYR A 406 33.31 22.80 12.10
C TYR A 406 34.42 21.79 12.43
N PHE A 407 34.37 20.58 11.84
CA PHE A 407 35.38 19.55 12.05
C PHE A 407 36.79 19.99 11.64
N LYS A 408 36.92 20.62 10.48
CA LYS A 408 38.22 21.00 9.93
C LYS A 408 38.78 22.27 10.57
N SER A 409 37.94 23.29 10.75
CA SER A 409 38.39 24.62 11.18
C SER A 409 38.36 24.79 12.70
N GLU A 410 37.26 24.39 13.36
CA GLU A 410 37.09 24.62 14.80
C GLU A 410 37.64 23.45 15.63
N MET A 411 37.46 22.21 15.16
CA MET A 411 38.03 21.05 15.86
C MET A 411 39.49 20.78 15.48
N GLY A 412 39.93 21.20 14.29
CA GLY A 412 41.31 21.02 13.82
C GLY A 412 41.73 19.55 13.65
N ARG A 413 40.78 18.65 13.39
CA ARG A 413 41.01 17.19 13.38
C ARG A 413 41.33 16.65 11.97
N PRO A 414 42.11 15.56 11.85
CA PRO A 414 42.49 15.00 10.55
C PRO A 414 41.29 14.39 9.81
N LEU A 415 41.23 14.57 8.48
CA LEU A 415 40.14 14.05 7.64
C LEU A 415 40.00 12.52 7.66
N LYS A 416 41.09 11.81 7.98
CA LYS A 416 41.09 10.34 8.11
C LYS A 416 40.05 9.86 9.13
N GLU A 417 39.80 10.61 10.19
CA GLU A 417 38.80 10.24 11.19
C GLU A 417 37.37 10.32 10.68
N LEU A 418 37.08 11.19 9.69
CA LEU A 418 35.77 11.21 9.04
C LEU A 418 35.56 9.96 8.16
N VAL A 419 36.64 9.43 7.58
CA VAL A 419 36.59 8.17 6.82
C VAL A 419 36.39 6.98 7.76
N GLU A 420 37.05 7.01 8.92
CA GLU A 420 36.91 5.98 9.96
C GLU A 420 35.54 6.04 10.67
N PHE A 421 34.90 7.21 10.76
CA PHE A 421 33.60 7.40 11.40
C PHE A 421 32.67 8.33 10.55
N PRO A 422 32.18 7.85 9.40
CA PRO A 422 31.31 8.64 8.51
C PRO A 422 29.97 9.01 9.16
N GLU A 423 29.56 8.29 10.20
CA GLU A 423 28.38 8.56 11.02
C GLU A 423 28.41 9.95 11.66
N TYR A 424 29.59 10.58 11.76
CA TYR A 424 29.76 11.99 12.16
C TYR A 424 28.74 12.92 11.49
N PHE A 425 28.54 12.77 10.17
CA PHE A 425 27.65 13.64 9.40
C PHE A 425 26.16 13.43 9.70
N THR A 426 25.81 12.31 10.33
CA THR A 426 24.42 11.97 10.69
C THR A 426 23.99 12.61 12.01
N TYR A 427 24.95 13.03 12.84
CA TYR A 427 24.68 13.74 14.09
C TYR A 427 24.40 15.22 13.85
N SER A 428 23.59 15.81 14.74
CA SER A 428 23.28 17.23 14.71
C SER A 428 24.47 18.07 15.16
N LEU A 429 24.87 19.04 14.32
CA LEU A 429 25.98 19.95 14.63
C LEU A 429 25.72 20.77 15.90
N GLU A 430 24.57 21.43 15.96
CA GLU A 430 24.24 22.37 17.04
C GLU A 430 23.85 21.67 18.34
N SER A 431 23.10 20.57 18.26
CA SER A 431 22.57 19.93 19.47
C SER A 431 23.45 18.81 20.04
N ARG A 432 24.36 18.23 19.24
CA ARG A 432 25.19 17.09 19.69
C ARG A 432 26.68 17.31 19.50
N ILE A 433 27.14 17.71 18.32
CA ILE A 433 28.58 17.80 18.05
C ILE A 433 29.23 18.94 18.83
N LYS A 434 28.73 20.18 18.66
CA LYS A 434 29.26 21.38 19.32
C LYS A 434 29.25 21.30 20.85
N PRO A 435 28.11 20.98 21.52
CA PRO A 435 28.06 21.01 22.98
C PRO A 435 28.97 19.96 23.60
N ARG A 436 29.03 18.76 23.01
CA ARG A 436 29.90 17.69 23.52
C ARG A 436 31.37 18.04 23.30
N TYR A 437 31.75 18.56 22.13
CA TYR A 437 33.13 18.96 21.88
C TYR A 437 33.62 20.06 22.85
N GLN A 438 32.80 21.08 23.10
CA GLN A 438 33.14 22.17 24.04
C GLN A 438 33.36 21.66 25.47
N ARG A 439 32.51 20.73 25.95
CA ARG A 439 32.69 20.10 27.26
C ARG A 439 33.99 19.31 27.34
N LEU A 440 34.35 18.57 26.30
CA LEU A 440 35.59 17.79 26.25
C LEU A 440 36.84 18.69 26.23
N GLN A 441 36.78 19.80 25.48
CA GLN A 441 37.86 20.79 25.48
C GLN A 441 38.10 21.38 26.87
N SER A 442 37.05 21.69 27.62
CA SER A 442 37.17 22.25 28.98
C SER A 442 37.87 21.31 29.96
N LYS A 443 37.82 20.00 29.74
CA LYS A 443 38.45 18.98 30.59
C LYS A 443 39.82 18.49 30.05
N GLY A 444 40.20 18.88 28.83
CA GLY A 444 41.52 18.57 28.27
C GLY A 444 41.76 17.10 27.87
N ILE A 445 40.70 16.31 27.67
CA ILE A 445 40.84 14.87 27.45
C ILE A 445 40.83 14.54 25.95
N ARG A 446 41.61 13.53 25.53
CA ARG A 446 41.73 13.07 24.13
C ARG A 446 40.77 11.92 23.84
N TYR A 447 40.05 12.00 22.72
CA TYR A 447 39.01 11.03 22.35
C TYR A 447 38.86 10.84 20.85
N SER A 448 38.25 9.71 20.45
CA SER A 448 37.78 9.45 19.08
C SER A 448 36.35 9.97 18.86
N LEU A 449 35.98 10.24 17.60
CA LEU A 449 34.61 10.66 17.25
C LEU A 449 33.56 9.68 17.74
N ASN A 450 33.81 8.39 17.57
CA ASN A 450 32.89 7.34 17.99
C ASN A 450 32.64 7.39 19.50
N TRP A 451 33.68 7.62 20.31
CA TRP A 451 33.56 7.63 21.77
C TRP A 451 32.57 8.69 22.26
N PHE A 452 32.69 9.95 21.82
CA PHE A 452 31.82 11.00 22.36
C PHE A 452 30.52 11.21 21.59
N LEU A 453 30.38 10.73 20.35
CA LEU A 453 29.16 10.94 19.56
C LEU A 453 28.22 9.73 19.60
N ASN A 454 28.76 8.52 19.68
CA ASN A 454 27.99 7.27 19.64
C ASN A 454 27.58 6.81 21.05
N CYS A 455 26.91 7.69 21.79
CA CYS A 455 26.34 7.40 23.10
C CYS A 455 25.14 8.32 23.41
N SER A 456 24.29 7.90 24.35
CA SER A 456 23.23 8.73 24.92
C SER A 456 23.81 9.93 25.67
N ASP A 457 22.99 10.94 25.95
CA ASP A 457 23.43 12.12 26.70
C ASP A 457 23.79 11.75 28.15
N GLN A 458 23.03 10.83 28.76
CA GLN A 458 23.35 10.24 30.07
C GLN A 458 24.72 9.55 30.06
N ARG A 459 24.95 8.59 29.15
CA ARG A 459 26.23 7.86 29.09
C ARG A 459 27.40 8.77 28.75
N PHE A 460 27.17 9.83 27.98
CA PHE A 460 28.19 10.86 27.75
C PHE A 460 28.53 11.64 29.03
N GLN A 461 27.54 11.95 29.85
CA GLN A 461 27.73 12.64 31.13
C GLN A 461 28.46 11.75 32.15
N GLU A 462 28.04 10.48 32.28
CA GLU A 462 28.74 9.48 33.12
C GLU A 462 30.21 9.36 32.72
N ARG A 463 30.48 9.31 31.40
CA ARG A 463 31.85 9.29 30.86
C ARG A 463 32.66 10.56 31.14
N LEU A 464 31.99 11.69 31.37
CA LEU A 464 32.65 12.93 31.77
C LEU A 464 32.91 13.00 33.27
N GLU A 465 32.09 12.32 34.09
CA GLU A 465 32.13 12.35 35.55
C GLU A 465 33.00 11.24 36.16
N GLY A 466 33.09 10.08 35.51
CA GLY A 466 33.91 8.96 35.97
C GLY A 466 35.41 9.14 35.66
N ASP A 467 36.26 9.05 36.69
CA ASP A 467 37.74 8.93 36.60
C ASP A 467 38.21 7.58 36.01
N PHE A 468 37.45 6.98 35.10
CA PHE A 468 37.75 5.68 34.51
C PHE A 468 38.12 5.81 33.03
N ILE A 469 39.44 5.82 32.79
CA ILE A 469 40.01 5.31 31.56
C ILE A 469 39.82 3.79 31.59
N GLU A 470 38.66 3.29 31.16
CA GLU A 470 38.59 1.91 30.70
C GLU A 470 39.13 1.85 29.28
N THR A 471 40.21 1.10 29.12
CA THR A 471 40.78 0.71 27.84
C THR A 471 39.72 0.04 26.98
N GLU A 472 39.41 0.69 25.85
CA GLU A 472 38.82 0.14 24.63
C GLU A 472 37.95 -1.13 24.76
N THR A 473 36.97 -1.17 25.66
CA THR A 473 35.82 -2.04 25.44
C THR A 473 34.91 -1.32 24.47
N THR A 474 34.84 -1.81 23.23
CA THR A 474 33.84 -1.39 22.25
C THR A 474 32.46 -1.51 22.89
N GLY A 475 31.91 -0.37 23.32
CA GLY A 475 30.52 -0.30 23.77
C GLY A 475 29.59 -0.79 22.65
N PRO A 476 28.37 -1.23 22.98
CA PRO A 476 27.47 -1.84 22.01
C PRO A 476 27.27 -0.92 20.81
N THR A 477 27.66 -1.41 19.64
CA THR A 477 27.54 -0.68 18.39
C THR A 477 26.07 -0.53 18.06
N PHE A 478 25.52 0.67 18.21
CA PHE A 478 24.13 0.94 17.90
C PHE A 478 23.94 1.08 16.38
N CYS A 479 23.89 -0.05 15.68
CA CYS A 479 23.41 -0.14 14.31
C CYS A 479 21.88 -0.08 14.35
N MET A 480 21.28 0.92 13.69
CA MET A 480 19.83 0.95 13.48
C MET A 480 19.44 -0.30 12.71
N GLY A 481 18.78 -1.25 13.39
CA GLY A 481 18.43 -2.54 12.84
C GLY A 481 19.47 -3.67 13.02
N GLY A 482 20.55 -3.49 13.77
CA GLY A 482 21.41 -4.63 14.13
C GLY A 482 20.87 -5.39 15.34
N LYS A 483 21.19 -6.69 15.48
CA LYS A 483 21.04 -7.39 16.77
C LYS A 483 21.93 -6.72 17.81
N LEU A 484 21.35 -6.43 18.98
CA LEU A 484 22.09 -6.00 20.16
C LEU A 484 22.92 -7.19 20.66
N HIS A 485 24.23 -7.18 20.43
CA HIS A 485 25.13 -8.18 21.01
C HIS A 485 25.60 -7.66 22.38
N LEU A 486 25.11 -8.30 23.44
CA LEU A 486 25.61 -8.13 24.80
C LEU A 486 26.79 -9.10 25.02
N PRO A 487 27.89 -8.68 25.66
CA PRO A 487 28.89 -9.60 26.18
C PRO A 487 28.25 -10.46 27.29
N SER A 488 28.42 -11.78 27.19
CA SER A 488 27.91 -12.73 28.18
C SER A 488 28.68 -12.60 29.50
N SER A 489 28.09 -11.97 30.52
CA SER A 489 28.49 -12.18 31.92
C SER A 489 27.36 -11.82 32.88
N GLU A 490 26.90 -12.88 33.55
CA GLU A 490 26.29 -12.98 34.88
C GLU A 490 25.03 -12.18 35.25
N ILE A 491 24.04 -12.99 35.64
CA ILE A 491 22.73 -12.72 36.21
C ILE A 491 22.86 -11.79 37.43
N LEU A 492 22.18 -10.64 37.40
CA LEU A 492 21.63 -10.00 38.60
C LEU A 492 20.26 -9.37 38.30
N SER A 493 19.39 -9.54 39.28
CA SER A 493 17.95 -9.39 39.41
C SER A 493 17.27 -8.11 38.89
N ASP A 494 16.02 -8.32 38.48
CA ASP A 494 14.98 -7.35 38.10
C ASP A 494 14.74 -6.28 39.17
N GLU A 495 14.84 -5.01 38.78
CA GLU A 495 13.89 -3.95 39.16
C GLU A 495 13.67 -3.04 37.95
N GLU A 496 12.43 -3.04 37.43
CA GLU A 496 11.98 -2.20 36.33
C GLU A 496 11.68 -0.79 36.85
N GLU A 497 12.56 0.17 36.58
CA GLU A 497 12.16 1.59 36.51
C GLU A 497 12.02 1.99 35.03
N GLU A 498 10.77 2.17 34.60
CA GLU A 498 10.40 2.80 33.33
C GLU A 498 10.88 4.26 33.32
N SER A 499 12.08 4.50 32.81
CA SER A 499 12.54 5.84 32.42
C SER A 499 12.22 6.08 30.94
N ASP A 500 10.99 6.52 30.68
CA ASP A 500 10.59 7.18 29.43
C ASP A 500 11.37 8.49 29.25
N ASN A 501 12.53 8.46 28.59
CA ASN A 501 13.17 9.62 27.95
C ASN A 501 14.41 9.22 27.13
N GLU A 502 14.24 8.42 26.07
CA GLU A 502 15.33 8.16 25.12
C GLU A 502 15.09 8.88 23.78
N VAL A 503 15.30 10.20 23.78
CA VAL A 503 15.35 10.98 22.52
C VAL A 503 16.70 10.75 21.84
N LEU A 504 16.74 9.77 20.95
CA LEU A 504 17.87 9.61 20.02
C LEU A 504 17.89 10.78 19.03
N TYR A 505 18.74 11.79 19.29
CA TYR A 505 19.04 12.91 18.37
C TYR A 505 19.83 12.47 17.10
N ARG A 506 19.53 11.31 16.53
CA ARG A 506 19.92 10.98 15.16
C ARG A 506 18.91 11.64 14.24
N ARG A 507 19.39 12.35 13.21
CA ARG A 507 18.49 12.91 12.19
C ARG A 507 17.75 11.73 11.54
N THR A 508 16.45 11.60 11.84
CA THR A 508 15.56 10.76 11.05
C THR A 508 15.50 11.38 9.67
N VAL A 509 16.12 10.71 8.69
CA VAL A 509 15.95 11.06 7.29
C VAL A 509 14.55 10.59 6.90
N SER A 510 13.55 11.42 7.19
CA SER A 510 12.23 11.29 6.58
C SER A 510 12.38 11.72 5.12
N LEU A 511 12.27 10.75 4.20
CA LEU A 511 12.07 10.99 2.77
C LEU A 511 10.58 11.09 2.49
#